data_AF-A0A9J6GBR7-F1
#
_entry.id   AF-A0A9J6GBR7-F1
#
_cell.length_a   1.000
_cell.length_b   1.000
_cell.length_c   1.000
_cell.angle_alpha   90.00
_cell.angle_beta   90.00
_cell.angle_gamma   90.00
#
_symmetry.space_group_name_H-M   'P 1'
#
loop_
_entity.id
_entity.type
_entity.pdbx_description
1 polymer ?
#
loop_
_entity_poly.entity_id
_entity_poly.type
_entity_poly.pdbx_seq_one_letter_code
_entity_poly.pdbx_strand_id
1 'polypeptide(L)'
;MKCGAASQRLHDALFATHSGVYNEVSFLAQRSKRQAYELPAGSELLLYAPLSTSFRCQGEGYYADVQNNCQVYHVCHQVTRPDGAADFQHYSFMCGNQTVFDQLSLTCAFPEDGRAVQQCA
;
A
#
# COMPACT_ATOMS: atom_id res chain seq x y z
N MET A 1 -18.30 -14.94 -46.98
CA MET A 1 -16.84 -14.97 -46.79
C MET A 1 -16.53 -15.76 -45.53
N LYS A 2 -15.98 -16.97 -45.69
CA LYS A 2 -15.47 -17.84 -44.64
C LYS A 2 -14.07 -18.30 -45.07
N CYS A 3 -13.11 -18.22 -44.16
CA CYS A 3 -11.87 -19.01 -43.99
C CYS A 3 -11.30 -18.49 -42.65
N GLY A 4 -10.86 -19.26 -41.66
CA GLY A 4 -10.37 -20.64 -41.61
C GLY A 4 -9.12 -20.63 -40.70
N ALA A 5 -9.09 -21.45 -39.67
CA ALA A 5 -8.01 -21.52 -38.67
C ALA A 5 -6.74 -22.21 -39.23
N ALA A 6 -5.57 -21.65 -38.92
CA ALA A 6 -4.21 -22.23 -39.00
C ALA A 6 -3.24 -21.14 -38.44
N SER A 7 -2.19 -21.38 -37.67
CA SER A 7 -1.50 -22.56 -37.19
C SER A 7 -0.56 -22.07 -36.09
N GLN A 8 -0.56 -22.71 -34.91
CA GLN A 8 0.59 -22.67 -34.00
C GLN A 8 1.87 -23.03 -34.77
N ARG A 9 2.96 -22.30 -34.47
CA ARG A 9 4.40 -22.65 -34.57
C ARG A 9 5.18 -21.41 -34.99
N LEU A 10 5.59 -20.59 -34.01
CA LEU A 10 6.68 -19.63 -34.22
C LEU A 10 7.41 -19.21 -32.93
N HIS A 11 7.26 -19.93 -31.80
CA HIS A 11 7.95 -19.59 -30.54
C HIS A 11 8.86 -20.72 -29.99
N ASP A 12 9.29 -21.69 -30.79
CA ASP A 12 10.12 -22.82 -30.33
C ASP A 12 11.55 -22.83 -30.92
N ALA A 13 12.25 -21.68 -30.94
CA ALA A 13 13.62 -21.64 -31.47
C ALA A 13 14.57 -20.63 -30.80
N LEU A 14 14.48 -20.45 -29.48
CA LEU A 14 15.49 -19.69 -28.70
C LEU A 14 15.87 -20.40 -27.39
N PHE A 15 15.77 -21.73 -27.35
CA PHE A 15 16.27 -22.56 -26.24
C PHE A 15 17.42 -23.45 -26.71
N ALA A 16 18.57 -22.84 -26.99
CA ALA A 16 19.84 -23.57 -27.02
C ALA A 16 20.97 -22.59 -26.71
N THR A 17 21.88 -23.02 -25.85
CA THR A 17 23.12 -22.33 -25.42
C THR A 17 22.93 -21.15 -24.48
N HIS A 18 22.70 -21.42 -23.19
CA HIS A 18 23.55 -20.88 -22.12
C HIS A 18 23.30 -21.65 -20.82
N SER A 19 24.04 -22.74 -20.67
CA SER A 19 24.29 -23.40 -19.40
C SER A 19 25.04 -22.46 -18.45
N GLY A 20 24.45 -22.19 -17.28
CA GLY A 20 25.18 -21.65 -16.13
C GLY A 20 24.47 -20.52 -15.40
N VAL A 21 23.83 -20.89 -14.28
CA VAL A 21 23.64 -20.05 -13.09
C VAL A 21 22.69 -18.85 -13.26
N TYR A 22 21.37 -19.08 -13.27
CA TYR A 22 20.44 -18.25 -12.49
C TYR A 22 19.31 -19.15 -11.97
N ASN A 23 19.25 -19.23 -10.65
CA ASN A 23 18.28 -20.01 -9.90
C ASN A 23 16.86 -19.47 -10.16
N GLU A 24 15.89 -20.36 -10.36
CA GLU A 24 14.45 -20.06 -10.52
C GLU A 24 13.90 -19.36 -9.27
N VAL A 25 14.07 -18.03 -9.17
CA VAL A 25 13.44 -17.25 -8.09
C VAL A 25 12.00 -16.93 -8.48
N SER A 26 11.14 -17.94 -8.37
CA SER A 26 9.70 -17.86 -8.03
C SER A 26 8.97 -16.56 -8.41
N PHE A 27 8.55 -16.44 -9.66
CA PHE A 27 7.58 -15.42 -10.12
C PHE A 27 6.15 -15.62 -9.60
N LEU A 28 5.89 -16.63 -8.77
CA LEU A 28 4.58 -16.94 -8.18
C LEU A 28 4.44 -16.50 -6.70
N ALA A 29 5.42 -15.77 -6.15
CA ALA A 29 5.41 -15.33 -4.75
C ALA A 29 5.43 -13.80 -4.55
N GLN A 30 5.43 -13.00 -5.61
CA GLN A 30 5.07 -11.58 -5.48
C GLN A 30 3.55 -11.44 -5.58
N ARG A 31 2.86 -11.91 -4.53
CA ARG A 31 1.72 -11.12 -4.06
C ARG A 31 2.36 -9.78 -3.71
N SER A 32 2.34 -8.81 -4.63
CA SER A 32 2.82 -7.46 -4.37
C SER A 32 2.30 -7.12 -2.99
N LYS A 33 3.18 -7.10 -1.99
CA LYS A 33 2.81 -6.67 -0.65
C LYS A 33 2.39 -5.25 -0.92
N ARG A 34 1.07 -5.02 -0.92
CA ARG A 34 0.48 -3.71 -1.16
C ARG A 34 1.31 -2.74 -0.33
N GLN A 35 1.84 -1.72 -1.00
CA GLN A 35 2.83 -0.72 -0.57
C GLN A 35 2.38 0.14 0.63
N ALA A 36 1.56 -0.40 1.52
CA ALA A 36 1.23 0.22 2.78
C ALA A 36 2.54 0.56 3.50
N TYR A 37 2.63 1.79 3.96
CA TYR A 37 3.82 2.36 4.61
C TYR A 37 5.05 2.60 3.71
N GLU A 38 4.89 2.72 2.40
CA GLU A 38 5.93 3.35 1.57
C GLU A 38 5.94 4.88 1.76
N LEU A 39 6.63 5.31 2.81
CA LEU A 39 6.81 6.73 3.13
C LEU A 39 8.06 7.30 2.43
N PRO A 40 8.14 8.63 2.24
CA PRO A 40 9.35 9.28 1.74
C PRO A 40 10.58 8.93 2.59
N ALA A 41 11.75 8.85 1.97
CA ALA A 41 13.00 8.56 2.70
C ALA A 41 13.25 9.60 3.81
N GLY A 42 13.58 9.13 5.01
CA GLY A 42 13.84 9.98 6.18
C GLY A 42 12.58 10.37 6.95
N SER A 43 11.41 9.86 6.57
CA SER A 43 10.16 10.06 7.32
C SER A 43 10.28 9.57 8.77
N GLU A 44 11.05 8.51 9.00
CA GLU A 44 11.28 7.92 10.32
C GLU A 44 11.96 8.88 11.30
N LEU A 45 12.66 9.91 10.80
CA LEU A 45 13.32 10.93 11.62
C LEU A 45 12.34 11.98 12.17
N LEU A 46 11.14 12.07 11.57
CA LEU A 46 10.10 13.03 11.95
C LEU A 46 9.00 12.41 12.80
N LEU A 47 8.96 11.07 12.89
CA LEU A 47 8.03 10.36 13.75
C LEU A 47 8.46 10.48 15.23
N TYR A 48 7.50 10.66 16.11
CA TYR A 48 7.69 10.72 17.56
C TYR A 48 8.03 9.36 18.17
N ALA A 49 7.71 8.28 17.45
CA ALA A 49 7.95 6.90 17.86
C ALA A 49 8.28 6.04 16.63
N PRO A 50 8.88 4.84 16.82
CA PRO A 50 9.08 3.90 15.73
C PRO A 50 7.77 3.58 15.00
N LEU A 51 7.83 3.52 13.66
CA LEU A 51 6.67 3.27 12.82
C LEU A 51 6.03 1.90 13.11
N SER A 52 4.75 1.90 13.45
CA SER A 52 3.90 0.71 13.57
C SER A 52 3.17 0.41 12.26
N THR A 53 3.12 -0.86 11.85
CA THR A 53 2.46 -1.30 10.61
C THR A 53 1.23 -2.17 10.85
N SER A 54 0.67 -2.12 12.06
CA SER A 54 -0.47 -2.94 12.48
C SER A 54 -1.85 -2.39 12.11
N PHE A 55 -1.93 -1.20 11.49
CA PHE A 55 -3.20 -0.59 11.08
C PHE A 55 -4.04 -1.51 10.18
N ARG A 56 -5.36 -1.44 10.34
CA ARG A 56 -6.34 -2.14 9.50
C ARG A 56 -7.50 -1.21 9.19
N CYS A 57 -7.94 -1.21 7.93
CA CYS A 57 -9.14 -0.49 7.51
C CYS A 57 -10.38 -1.01 8.23
N GLN A 58 -11.21 -0.10 8.72
CA GLN A 58 -12.54 -0.41 9.24
C GLN A 58 -13.65 -0.22 8.18
N GLY A 59 -13.31 0.43 7.07
CA GLY A 59 -14.20 0.74 5.97
C GLY A 59 -13.48 1.55 4.88
N GLU A 60 -14.24 2.02 3.90
CA GLU A 60 -13.81 3.03 2.93
C GLU A 60 -13.61 4.37 3.63
N GLY A 61 -12.51 5.07 3.32
CA GLY A 61 -12.29 6.44 3.79
C GLY A 61 -10.89 6.73 4.32
N TYR A 62 -10.78 7.84 5.05
CA TYR A 62 -9.54 8.36 5.62
C TYR A 62 -9.51 8.04 7.11
N TYR A 63 -8.35 7.61 7.61
CA TYR A 63 -8.21 7.15 9.00
C TYR A 63 -6.92 7.68 9.63
N ALA A 64 -7.06 8.36 10.76
CA ALA A 64 -5.94 8.68 11.64
C ALA A 64 -5.32 7.40 12.22
N ASP A 65 -3.99 7.27 12.15
CA ASP A 65 -3.29 6.13 12.74
C ASP A 65 -2.89 6.42 14.19
N VAL A 66 -3.76 6.06 15.13
CA VAL A 66 -3.54 6.24 16.58
C VAL A 66 -2.28 5.52 17.08
N GLN A 67 -1.88 4.41 16.44
CA GLN A 67 -0.67 3.67 16.83
C GLN A 67 0.62 4.39 16.42
N ASN A 68 0.50 5.34 15.49
CA ASN A 68 1.58 6.20 15.02
C ASN A 68 1.37 7.66 15.45
N ASN A 69 0.71 7.88 16.60
CA ASN A 69 0.45 9.20 17.18
C ASN A 69 -0.24 10.18 16.18
N CYS A 70 -1.01 9.63 15.24
CA CYS A 70 -1.67 10.34 14.14
C CYS A 70 -0.74 11.17 13.25
N GLN A 71 0.57 10.94 13.33
CA GLN A 71 1.53 11.49 12.36
C GLN A 71 1.45 10.77 11.03
N VAL A 72 0.84 9.58 11.02
CA VAL A 72 0.49 8.83 9.81
C VAL A 72 -1.03 8.75 9.72
N TYR A 73 -1.54 8.82 8.50
CA TYR A 73 -2.93 8.54 8.19
C TYR A 73 -3.04 7.62 6.98
N HIS A 74 -4.18 6.96 6.85
CA HIS A 74 -4.41 5.95 5.83
C HIS A 74 -5.64 6.31 4.99
N VAL A 75 -5.54 6.07 3.69
CA VAL A 75 -6.68 6.10 2.78
C VAL A 75 -7.03 4.66 2.42
N CYS A 76 -8.19 4.21 2.87
CA CYS A 76 -8.70 2.87 2.69
C CYS A 76 -9.64 2.79 1.48
N HIS A 77 -9.41 1.77 0.66
CA HIS A 77 -10.23 1.43 -0.50
C HIS A 77 -10.62 -0.05 -0.50
N GLN A 78 -11.91 -0.30 -0.62
CA GLN A 78 -12.51 -1.60 -0.80
C GLN A 78 -12.13 -2.13 -2.18
N VAL A 79 -11.74 -3.38 -2.20
CA VAL A 79 -11.42 -4.12 -3.40
C VAL A 79 -12.14 -5.44 -3.38
N THR A 80 -12.61 -5.84 -4.55
CA THR A 80 -13.18 -7.17 -4.72
C THR A 80 -12.05 -8.11 -5.10
N ARG A 81 -11.87 -9.18 -4.33
CA ARG A 81 -10.92 -10.25 -4.65
C ARG A 81 -11.45 -11.08 -5.82
N PRO A 82 -10.59 -11.88 -6.49
CA PRO A 82 -11.01 -12.75 -7.60
C PRO A 82 -12.11 -13.75 -7.24
N ASP A 83 -12.23 -14.11 -5.96
CA ASP A 83 -13.27 -15.00 -5.42
C ASP A 83 -14.60 -14.28 -5.10
N GLY A 84 -14.69 -12.97 -5.37
CA GLY A 84 -15.86 -12.15 -5.12
C GLY A 84 -15.96 -11.62 -3.68
N ALA A 85 -15.03 -11.96 -2.79
CA ALA A 85 -15.01 -11.43 -1.43
C ALA A 85 -14.56 -9.96 -1.39
N ALA A 86 -15.19 -9.15 -0.55
CA ALA A 86 -14.73 -7.80 -0.25
C ALA A 86 -13.51 -7.84 0.67
N ASP A 87 -12.54 -6.99 0.39
CA ASP A 87 -11.31 -6.79 1.16
C ASP A 87 -10.94 -5.31 1.13
N PHE A 88 -10.01 -4.87 1.97
CA PHE A 88 -9.54 -3.49 1.98
C PHE A 88 -8.06 -3.38 1.65
N GLN A 89 -7.72 -2.39 0.82
CA GLN A 89 -6.37 -1.85 0.68
C GLN A 89 -6.28 -0.55 1.43
N HIS A 90 -5.06 -0.18 1.82
CA HIS A 90 -4.79 1.19 2.21
C HIS A 90 -3.48 1.70 1.61
N TYR A 91 -3.44 3.02 1.50
CA TYR A 91 -2.25 3.81 1.24
C TYR A 91 -1.94 4.65 2.47
N SER A 92 -0.67 4.75 2.83
CA SER A 92 -0.23 5.44 4.05
C SER A 92 0.45 6.74 3.68
N PHE A 93 0.17 7.78 4.46
CA PHE A 93 0.72 9.12 4.27
C PHE A 93 1.19 9.65 5.61
N MET A 94 2.27 10.42 5.60
CA MET A 94 2.78 11.08 6.79
C MET A 94 2.42 12.57 6.75
N CYS A 95 1.97 13.11 7.88
CA CYS A 95 1.83 14.53 8.08
C CYS A 95 3.20 15.24 8.13
N GLY A 96 3.21 16.55 7.87
CA GLY A 96 4.42 17.35 7.94
C GLY A 96 4.98 17.44 9.37
N ASN A 97 6.19 17.98 9.49
CA ASN A 97 6.86 18.14 10.78
C ASN A 97 5.93 18.84 11.79
N GLN A 98 5.84 18.26 12.99
CA GLN A 98 5.03 18.75 14.12
C GLN A 98 3.51 18.78 13.90
N THR A 99 2.98 18.20 12.81
CA THR A 99 1.55 18.13 12.54
C THR A 99 1.01 16.71 12.70
N VAL A 100 -0.27 16.60 13.03
CA VAL A 100 -0.99 15.32 13.17
C VAL A 100 -2.30 15.40 12.38
N PHE A 101 -2.78 14.24 11.92
CA PHE A 101 -3.98 14.16 11.10
C PHE A 101 -5.24 14.39 11.94
N ASP A 102 -6.03 15.40 11.57
CA ASP A 102 -7.35 15.67 12.12
C ASP A 102 -8.41 14.92 11.30
N GLN A 103 -8.99 13.90 11.92
CA GLN A 103 -10.00 13.04 11.30
C GLN A 103 -11.31 13.78 10.95
N LEU A 104 -11.61 14.93 11.58
CA LEU A 104 -12.84 15.69 11.28
C LEU A 104 -12.66 16.58 10.05
N SER A 105 -11.53 17.29 9.97
CA SER A 105 -11.23 18.16 8.83
C SER A 105 -10.61 17.42 7.65
N LEU A 106 -10.11 16.20 7.87
CA LEU A 106 -9.35 15.40 6.91
C LEU A 106 -8.07 16.10 6.46
N THR A 107 -7.43 16.84 7.37
CA THR A 107 -6.21 17.61 7.10
C THR A 107 -5.17 17.40 8.20
N CYS A 108 -3.90 17.66 7.92
CA CYS A 108 -2.88 17.74 8.96
C CYS A 108 -2.94 19.12 9.63
N ALA A 109 -3.03 19.14 10.95
CA ALA A 109 -3.11 20.36 11.75
C ALA A 109 -2.10 20.30 12.91
N PHE A 110 -1.87 21.44 13.56
CA PHE A 110 -1.01 21.45 14.75
C PHE A 110 -1.76 20.79 15.92
N PRO A 111 -1.06 20.00 16.76
CA PRO A 111 -1.66 19.41 17.95
C PRO A 111 -2.35 20.42 18.87
N GLU A 112 -1.82 21.65 18.95
CA GLU A 112 -2.39 22.74 19.75
C GLU A 112 -3.73 23.28 19.25
N ASP A 113 -4.13 22.97 18.01
CA ASP A 113 -5.47 23.31 17.50
C ASP A 113 -6.58 22.54 18.24
N GLY A 114 -6.21 21.71 19.22
CA GLY A 114 -7.06 21.03 20.21
C GLY A 114 -7.82 19.84 19.63
N ARG A 115 -8.30 20.00 18.39
CA ARG A 115 -9.14 19.08 17.63
C ARG A 115 -8.34 17.87 17.15
N ALA A 116 -7.13 18.10 16.65
CA ALA A 116 -6.31 17.07 16.01
C ALA A 116 -5.80 16.01 17.02
N VAL A 117 -5.56 16.39 18.28
CA VAL A 117 -5.12 15.45 19.33
C VAL A 117 -6.29 14.69 19.95
N GLN A 118 -7.43 15.36 20.16
CA GLN A 118 -8.61 14.73 20.76
C GLN A 118 -9.18 13.60 19.89
N GLN A 119 -8.95 13.67 18.58
CA GLN A 119 -9.39 12.67 17.61
C GLN A 119 -8.34 11.58 17.35
N CYS A 120 -7.19 11.65 18.04
CA CYS A 120 -6.10 10.68 17.95
C CYS A 120 -6.20 9.55 19.01
N ALA A 121 -7.28 9.53 19.79
CA ALA A 121 -7.52 8.58 20.88
C ALA A 121 -8.83 7.80 20.66
#